data_AF-A0A917VID3-F1
#
_entry.id   AF-A0A917VID3-F1
#
_cell.length_a   1.000
_cell.length_b   1.000
_cell.length_c   1.000
_cell.angle_alpha   90.00
_cell.angle_beta   90.00
_cell.angle_gamma   90.00
#
_symmetry.space_group_name_H-M   'P 1'
#
loop_
_entity.id
_entity.type
_entity.pdbx_description
1 polymer ?
#
loop_
_entity_poly.entity_id
_entity_poly.type
_entity_poly.pdbx_seq_one_letter_code
_entity_poly.pdbx_strand_id
1 'polypeptide(L)'
;MPCYRCGVRQTDPVRGVSPWRRGVRRERQVLICPSCQREHDLDLDLDRCGSCGSTKLICRLGEVECRSCGAVRTAEADADEWPSLLRAGTPSLSEEVEAALSRVLGRHPTR
;
A
#
# COMPACT_ATOMS: atom_id res chain seq x y z
N MET A 1 -7.20 -10.66 -2.07
CA MET A 1 -7.74 -9.37 -1.58
C MET A 1 -9.26 -9.42 -1.74
N PRO A 2 -10.04 -9.34 -0.65
CA PRO A 2 -11.50 -9.34 -0.73
C PRO A 2 -12.05 -8.02 -1.28
N CYS A 3 -13.33 -8.02 -1.66
CA CYS A 3 -14.08 -6.79 -1.92
C CYS A 3 -14.10 -5.93 -0.67
N TYR A 4 -13.77 -4.65 -0.79
CA TYR A 4 -13.69 -3.78 0.38
C TYR A 4 -15.06 -3.52 1.03
N ARG A 5 -16.17 -3.62 0.28
CA ARG A 5 -17.54 -3.47 0.80
C ARG A 5 -18.06 -4.73 1.48
N CYS A 6 -18.19 -5.82 0.73
CA CYS A 6 -18.88 -7.03 1.22
C CYS A 6 -17.95 -8.16 1.66
N GLY A 7 -16.62 -8.00 1.54
CA GLY A 7 -15.66 -9.01 1.98
C GLY A 7 -15.54 -10.24 1.07
N VAL A 8 -16.39 -10.40 0.04
CA VAL A 8 -16.31 -11.54 -0.89
C VAL A 8 -14.92 -11.59 -1.55
N ARG A 9 -14.36 -12.78 -1.73
CA ARG A 9 -13.05 -12.95 -2.36
C ARG A 9 -13.21 -13.19 -3.85
N GLN A 10 -12.30 -12.62 -4.64
CA GLN A 10 -12.18 -12.98 -6.05
C GLN A 10 -11.80 -14.47 -6.11
N THR A 11 -12.63 -15.26 -6.80
CA THR A 11 -12.31 -16.62 -7.24
C THR A 11 -11.31 -16.55 -8.39
N ASP A 12 -10.66 -17.67 -8.71
CA ASP A 12 -9.56 -17.74 -9.68
C ASP A 12 -9.81 -16.87 -10.93
N PRO A 13 -8.97 -15.84 -11.19
CA PRO A 13 -9.19 -14.94 -12.32
C PRO A 13 -9.08 -15.70 -13.64
N VAL A 14 -10.18 -15.79 -14.37
CA VAL A 14 -10.17 -16.25 -15.76
C VAL A 14 -9.30 -15.32 -16.62
N ARG A 15 -8.69 -15.86 -17.67
CA ARG A 15 -7.93 -15.05 -18.64
C ARG A 15 -8.83 -13.95 -19.23
N GLY A 16 -8.29 -12.74 -19.32
CA GLY A 16 -8.98 -11.59 -19.91
C GLY A 16 -9.22 -10.46 -18.93
N VAL A 17 -10.16 -9.58 -19.26
CA VAL A 17 -10.50 -8.42 -18.43
C VAL A 17 -11.22 -8.90 -17.18
N SER A 18 -10.65 -8.57 -16.02
CA SER A 18 -11.28 -8.87 -14.73
C SER A 18 -12.60 -8.11 -14.60
N PRO A 19 -13.72 -8.77 -14.22
CA PRO A 19 -14.99 -8.08 -13.97
C PRO A 19 -14.96 -7.27 -12.67
N TRP A 20 -13.92 -7.44 -11.84
CA TRP A 20 -13.70 -6.65 -10.63
C TRP A 20 -13.11 -5.29 -10.95
N ARG A 21 -13.77 -4.23 -10.47
CA ARG A 21 -13.27 -2.86 -10.53
C ARG A 21 -12.16 -2.67 -9.49
N ARG A 22 -11.14 -1.91 -9.88
CA ARG A 22 -10.09 -1.39 -9.01
C ARG A 22 -10.38 0.08 -8.72
N GLY A 23 -10.11 0.50 -7.49
CA GLY A 23 -10.18 1.90 -7.07
C GLY A 23 -9.19 2.18 -5.95
N VAL A 24 -9.14 3.44 -5.49
CA VAL A 24 -8.32 3.85 -4.35
C VAL A 24 -9.25 4.40 -3.28
N ARG A 25 -9.02 3.99 -2.03
CA ARG A 25 -9.77 4.46 -0.86
C ARG A 25 -8.82 4.62 0.30
N ARG A 26 -8.79 5.82 0.91
CA ARG A 26 -7.80 6.15 1.94
C ARG A 26 -6.40 5.76 1.48
N GLU A 27 -6.13 6.11 0.24
CA GLU A 27 -4.81 5.98 -0.39
C GLU A 27 -4.34 4.54 -0.60
N ARG A 28 -5.21 3.55 -0.35
CA ARG A 28 -4.94 2.14 -0.54
C ARG A 28 -5.68 1.60 -1.75
N GLN A 29 -5.00 0.73 -2.49
CA GLN A 29 -5.61 0.02 -3.62
C GLN A 29 -6.68 -0.96 -3.11
N VAL A 30 -7.91 -0.81 -3.59
CA VAL A 30 -9.05 -1.69 -3.25
C VAL A 30 -9.62 -2.40 -4.49
N LEU A 31 -10.32 -3.51 -4.22
CA LEU A 31 -11.09 -4.27 -5.19
C LEU A 31 -12.59 -4.19 -4.88
N ILE A 32 -13.41 -4.17 -5.93
CA ILE A 32 -14.86 -4.04 -5.84
C ILE A 32 -15.51 -5.13 -6.69
N CYS A 33 -16.31 -5.99 -6.06
CA CYS A 33 -16.95 -7.10 -6.75
C CYS A 33 -18.06 -6.59 -7.70
N PRO A 34 -18.42 -7.37 -8.75
CA PRO A 34 -19.46 -6.97 -9.70
C PRO A 34 -20.83 -6.66 -9.08
N SER A 35 -21.16 -7.27 -7.94
CA SER A 35 -22.40 -6.98 -7.22
C SER A 35 -22.37 -5.59 -6.59
N CYS A 36 -21.32 -5.26 -5.82
CA CYS A 36 -21.17 -3.94 -5.20
C CYS A 36 -20.92 -2.82 -6.22
N GLN A 37 -20.45 -3.14 -7.43
CA GLN A 37 -20.32 -2.16 -8.53
C GLN A 37 -21.64 -1.60 -9.03
N ARG A 38 -22.76 -2.29 -8.80
CA ARG A 38 -24.09 -1.85 -9.25
C ARG A 38 -24.78 -0.90 -8.26
N GLU A 39 -24.18 -0.68 -7.09
CA GLU A 39 -24.70 0.23 -6.07
C GLU A 39 -24.34 1.68 -6.44
N HIS A 40 -25.32 2.58 -6.40
CA HIS A 40 -25.22 3.96 -6.92
C HIS A 40 -24.17 4.82 -6.18
N ASP A 41 -23.91 4.54 -4.90
CA ASP A 41 -23.07 5.38 -4.03
C ASP A 41 -21.62 4.91 -3.94
N LEU A 42 -21.19 4.01 -4.82
CA LEU A 42 -19.84 3.45 -4.75
C LEU A 42 -18.74 4.52 -4.92
N ASP A 43 -18.92 5.42 -5.88
CA ASP A 43 -17.92 6.45 -6.20
C ASP A 43 -17.84 7.56 -5.13
N LEU A 44 -18.77 7.62 -4.17
CA LEU A 44 -18.71 8.55 -3.05
C LEU A 44 -17.68 8.15 -1.98
N ASP A 45 -17.36 6.86 -1.92
CA ASP A 45 -16.47 6.28 -0.91
C ASP A 45 -15.06 5.99 -1.49
N LEU A 46 -14.81 6.38 -2.74
CA LEU A 46 -13.50 6.31 -3.39
C LEU A 46 -12.83 7.68 -3.39
N ASP A 47 -11.49 7.65 -3.31
CA ASP A 47 -10.67 8.84 -3.43
C ASP A 47 -10.86 9.45 -4.83
N ARG A 48 -10.76 10.78 -4.89
CA ARG A 48 -10.90 11.56 -6.13
C ARG A 48 -9.59 12.25 -6.47
N CYS A 49 -9.32 12.38 -7.76
CA CYS A 49 -8.22 13.20 -8.23
C CYS A 49 -8.47 14.66 -7.86
N GLY A 50 -7.55 15.29 -7.12
CA GLY A 50 -7.64 16.72 -6.81
C GLY A 50 -7.59 17.63 -8.04
N SER A 51 -7.02 17.16 -9.16
CA SER A 51 -6.88 17.96 -10.39
C SER A 51 -8.10 17.88 -11.32
N CYS A 52 -8.78 16.72 -11.42
CA CYS A 52 -9.87 16.53 -12.39
C CYS A 52 -11.15 15.88 -11.80
N GLY A 53 -11.18 15.56 -10.51
CA GLY A 53 -12.33 14.96 -9.83
C GLY A 53 -12.60 13.48 -10.13
N SER A 54 -11.86 12.86 -11.04
CA SER A 54 -12.04 11.44 -11.43
C SER A 54 -11.70 10.48 -10.29
N THR A 55 -12.49 9.40 -10.16
CA THR A 55 -12.24 8.26 -9.25
C THR A 55 -11.41 7.14 -9.89
N LYS A 56 -10.99 7.29 -11.15
CA LYS A 56 -10.13 6.33 -11.86
C LYS A 56 -8.68 6.47 -11.40
N LEU A 57 -8.45 6.14 -10.14
CA LEU A 57 -7.14 6.19 -9.48
C LEU A 57 -6.54 4.80 -9.38
N ILE A 58 -5.20 4.75 -9.35
CA ILE A 58 -4.44 3.55 -9.07
C ILE A 58 -3.36 3.85 -8.04
N CYS A 59 -3.20 3.00 -7.03
CA CYS A 59 -2.17 3.13 -6.01
C CYS A 59 -1.12 2.04 -6.19
N ARG A 60 0.16 2.44 -6.36
CA ARG A 60 1.30 1.54 -6.55
C ARG A 60 2.53 2.12 -5.86
N LEU A 61 3.24 1.29 -5.10
CA LEU A 61 4.55 1.64 -4.53
C LEU A 61 4.57 2.98 -3.75
N GLY A 62 3.47 3.35 -3.08
CA GLY A 62 3.39 4.60 -2.32
C GLY A 62 3.02 5.83 -3.17
N GLU A 63 2.56 5.66 -4.40
CA GLU A 63 2.04 6.73 -5.24
C GLU A 63 0.62 6.43 -5.70
N VAL A 64 -0.19 7.49 -5.85
CA VAL A 64 -1.51 7.47 -6.44
C VAL A 64 -1.50 8.22 -7.78
N GLU A 65 -1.77 7.49 -8.87
CA GLU A 65 -1.86 8.03 -10.23
C GLU A 65 -3.32 8.11 -10.69
N CYS A 66 -3.72 9.24 -11.28
CA CYS A 66 -5.00 9.39 -11.95
C CYS A 66 -4.93 8.93 -13.40
N ARG A 67 -5.68 7.88 -13.76
CA ARG A 67 -5.75 7.34 -15.12
C ARG A 67 -6.50 8.23 -16.10
N SER A 68 -7.13 9.31 -15.64
CA SER A 68 -7.90 10.24 -16.50
C SER A 68 -7.09 11.45 -16.96
N CYS A 69 -6.31 12.07 -16.06
CA CYS A 69 -5.50 13.25 -16.39
C CYS A 69 -3.99 13.05 -16.23
N GLY A 70 -3.54 11.91 -15.68
CA GLY A 70 -2.13 11.60 -15.46
C GLY A 70 -1.51 12.24 -14.21
N ALA A 71 -2.27 12.98 -13.40
CA ALA A 71 -1.76 13.55 -12.16
C ALA A 71 -1.30 12.44 -11.19
N VAL A 72 -0.10 12.60 -10.63
CA VAL A 72 0.50 11.68 -9.65
C VAL A 72 0.70 12.43 -8.35
N ARG A 73 0.40 11.77 -7.22
CA ARG A 73 0.69 12.27 -5.89
C ARG A 73 1.25 11.14 -5.03
N THR A 74 2.07 11.48 -4.04
CA THR A 74 2.48 10.52 -3.02
C THR A 74 1.24 10.05 -2.24
N ALA A 75 1.22 8.76 -1.91
CA ALA A 75 0.32 8.21 -0.94
C ALA A 75 0.90 8.46 0.46
N GLU A 76 0.24 9.28 1.24
CA GLU A 76 0.25 9.28 2.70
C GLU A 76 -0.33 7.95 3.18
N ALA A 77 0.43 6.85 2.97
CA ALA A 77 0.16 5.63 3.73
C ALA A 77 0.22 6.02 5.20
N ASP A 78 -0.85 5.78 5.96
CA ASP A 78 -0.93 6.04 7.40
C ASP A 78 0.40 5.63 8.04
N ALA A 79 1.26 6.63 8.31
CA ALA A 79 2.50 6.42 9.04
C ALA A 79 2.20 5.96 10.48
N ASP A 80 0.92 6.05 10.88
CA ASP A 80 0.36 5.53 12.12
C ASP A 80 0.09 4.01 12.10
N GLU A 81 0.01 3.35 10.92
CA GLU A 81 -0.17 1.89 10.81
C GLU A 81 1.17 1.14 10.63
N TRP A 82 2.31 1.85 10.66
CA TRP A 82 3.57 1.21 11.02
C TRP A 82 3.60 1.15 12.54
N PRO A 83 3.55 -0.03 13.17
CA PRO A 83 3.46 -0.09 14.62
C PRO A 83 4.61 0.70 15.24
N SER A 84 4.32 1.29 16.38
CA SER A 84 5.24 1.82 17.40
C SER A 84 6.44 0.90 17.75
N LEU A 85 6.60 -0.26 17.08
CA LEU A 85 7.77 -1.13 17.07
C LEU A 85 9.06 -0.46 16.52
N LEU A 86 8.97 0.57 15.67
CA LEU A 86 10.14 1.40 15.35
C LEU A 86 10.41 2.49 16.42
N ARG A 87 9.41 2.80 17.25
CA ARG A 87 9.48 3.86 18.28
C ARG A 87 9.84 3.31 19.66
N ALA A 88 9.57 2.03 19.91
CA ALA A 88 10.12 1.25 21.01
C ALA A 88 11.55 0.85 20.62
N GLY A 89 12.49 1.75 20.91
CA GLY A 89 13.89 1.64 20.52
C GLY A 89 14.47 0.25 20.66
N THR A 90 14.73 -0.38 19.53
CA THR A 90 15.96 -1.16 19.42
C THR A 90 17.11 -0.15 19.53
N PRO A 91 18.25 -0.51 20.16
CA PRO A 91 19.51 0.15 19.85
C PRO A 91 19.62 0.27 18.33
N SER A 92 20.29 1.30 17.82
CA SER A 92 20.44 1.39 16.37
C SER A 92 21.07 0.07 15.90
N LEU A 93 20.45 -0.63 14.94
CA LEU A 93 20.98 -1.89 14.38
C LEU A 93 22.47 -1.74 14.03
N SER A 94 22.87 -0.52 13.66
CA SER A 94 24.25 -0.08 13.47
C SER A 94 25.16 -0.34 14.67
N GLU A 95 24.78 0.00 15.89
CA GLU A 95 25.58 -0.24 17.12
C GLU A 95 25.72 -1.73 17.43
N GLU A 96 24.66 -2.52 17.26
CA GLU A 96 24.70 -3.96 17.46
C GLU A 96 25.62 -4.64 16.45
N VAL A 97 25.53 -4.23 15.18
CA VAL A 97 26.39 -4.71 14.09
C VAL A 97 27.83 -4.30 14.33
N GLU A 98 28.10 -3.05 14.71
CA GLU A 98 29.46 -2.57 15.01
C GLU A 98 30.10 -3.36 16.17
N ALA A 99 29.35 -3.60 17.24
CA ALA A 99 29.82 -4.42 18.36
C ALA A 99 30.07 -5.88 17.95
N ALA A 100 29.24 -6.45 17.07
CA ALA A 100 29.45 -7.80 16.54
C ALA A 100 30.70 -7.87 15.66
N LEU A 101 30.89 -6.91 14.76
CA LEU A 101 32.06 -6.81 13.90
C LEU A 101 33.35 -6.65 14.71
N SER A 102 33.35 -5.79 15.74
CA SER A 102 34.49 -5.60 16.65
C SER A 102 34.91 -6.90 17.35
N ARG A 103 33.96 -7.74 17.77
CA ARG A 103 34.25 -9.05 18.38
C ARG A 103 34.82 -10.07 17.40
N VAL A 104 34.40 -10.04 16.14
CA VAL A 104 34.88 -10.97 15.09
C VAL A 104 36.26 -10.54 14.60
N LEU A 105 36.45 -9.24 14.35
CA LEU A 105 37.68 -8.69 13.79
C LEU A 105 38.77 -8.46 14.85
N GLY A 106 38.39 -8.09 16.08
CA GLY A 106 39.31 -7.95 17.22
C GLY A 106 39.87 -9.26 17.75
N ARG A 107 39.41 -10.41 17.24
CA ARG A 107 39.94 -11.75 17.55
C ARG A 107 41.08 -12.20 16.63
N HIS A 108 41.57 -11.35 15.72
CA HIS A 108 42.82 -11.66 15.03
C HIS A 108 44.01 -11.40 15.95
N PRO A 109 44.69 -12.43 16.50
CA PRO A 109 46.01 -12.22 17.06
C PRO A 109 46.91 -11.73 15.92
N THR A 110 47.42 -10.51 16.07
CA THR A 110 48.62 -10.07 15.36
C THR A 110 49.71 -11.08 15.66
N ARG A 111 50.03 -11.91 14.66
CA ARG A 111 51.20 -12.79 14.68
C ARG A 111 52.37 -12.10 14.01
#